data_AF-A0A941P428-F1
#
_entry.id   AF-A0A941P428-F1
#
_cell.length_a   1.000
_cell.length_b   1.000
_cell.length_c   1.000
_cell.angle_alpha   90.00
_cell.angle_beta   90.00
_cell.angle_gamma   90.00
#
_symmetry.space_group_name_H-M   'P 1'
#
loop_
_entity.id
_entity.type
_entity.pdbx_description
1 polymer ?
#
loop_
_entity_poly.entity_id
_entity_poly.type
_entity_poly.pdbx_seq_one_letter_code
_entity_poly.pdbx_strand_id
1 'polypeptide(L)'
;KKVRRNADAEAGDALILGKPLGVGVLSAALKKGKLDAAGYEQLIRTTTRLNKPGPQLADLAGVHAITDVTGFGLAGHTLELARGAGLKAVVEWSRLPLLPGVASMAADGFVTGASGRNWAGYGADVTLAAGLPPVARDLLADPQTSGGLLVSCGAEAVDQVLGIFRAQGFDEAAVIGRVEAAAAPGLAVVAG
;
A
#
# COMPACT_ATOMS: atom_id res chain seq x y z
N LYS A 1 2.74 16.47 -19.71
CA LYS A 1 2.83 15.72 -18.44
C LYS A 1 1.79 14.59 -18.55
N LYS A 2 2.20 13.32 -18.71
CA LYS A 2 1.25 12.22 -18.75
C LYS A 2 0.70 12.02 -17.34
N VAL A 3 -0.62 12.08 -17.19
CA VAL A 3 -1.31 11.74 -15.94
C VAL A 3 -1.82 10.32 -16.12
N ARG A 4 -1.36 9.38 -15.28
CA ARG A 4 -1.92 8.02 -15.23
C ARG A 4 -3.14 8.03 -14.32
N ARG A 5 -4.22 7.40 -14.77
CA ARG A 5 -5.42 7.19 -13.95
C ARG A 5 -5.18 6.00 -13.03
N ASN A 6 -5.90 5.95 -11.91
CA ASN A 6 -5.92 4.81 -11.02
C ASN A 6 -6.86 3.68 -11.50
N ALA A 7 -7.61 3.90 -12.57
CA ALA A 7 -8.64 2.98 -13.09
C ALA A 7 -8.21 2.20 -14.34
N ASP A 8 -7.00 2.44 -14.86
CA ASP A 8 -6.52 1.85 -16.12
C ASP A 8 -5.69 0.57 -15.89
N ALA A 9 -5.79 -0.08 -14.71
CA ALA A 9 -5.06 -1.31 -14.43
C ALA A 9 -5.52 -2.45 -15.35
N GLU A 10 -4.60 -3.37 -15.69
CA GLU A 10 -4.89 -4.48 -16.60
C GLU A 10 -4.78 -5.84 -15.90
N ALA A 11 -5.50 -6.84 -16.40
CA ALA A 11 -5.42 -8.19 -15.88
C ALA A 11 -4.03 -8.78 -16.17
N GLY A 12 -3.38 -9.32 -15.15
CA GLY A 12 -2.00 -9.80 -15.23
C GLY A 12 -0.96 -8.80 -14.72
N ASP A 13 -1.35 -7.56 -14.40
CA ASP A 13 -0.44 -6.57 -13.82
C ASP A 13 0.13 -7.02 -12.48
N ALA A 14 1.38 -6.68 -12.24
CA ALA A 14 1.98 -6.67 -10.92
C ALA A 14 1.55 -5.41 -10.15
N LEU A 15 1.36 -5.56 -8.84
CA LEU A 15 1.13 -4.45 -7.92
C LEU A 15 2.41 -4.13 -7.16
N ILE A 16 2.87 -2.88 -7.21
CA ILE A 16 4.09 -2.41 -6.56
C ILE A 16 3.75 -1.29 -5.58
N LEU A 17 4.22 -1.41 -4.34
CA LEU A 17 4.09 -0.39 -3.30
C LEU A 17 5.43 0.31 -3.07
N GLY A 18 5.45 1.64 -3.18
CA GLY A 18 6.67 2.44 -3.17
C GLY A 18 7.19 2.83 -1.77
N LYS A 19 6.39 2.69 -0.72
CA LYS A 19 6.82 2.96 0.67
C LYS A 19 6.24 1.92 1.63
N PRO A 20 6.94 1.61 2.73
CA PRO A 20 6.42 0.72 3.76
C PRO A 20 5.18 1.29 4.47
N LEU A 21 4.34 0.40 4.99
CA LEU A 21 3.13 0.74 5.75
C LEU A 21 3.39 0.93 7.24
N GLY A 22 2.47 1.64 7.91
CA GLY A 22 2.42 1.73 9.38
C GLY A 22 2.57 3.14 9.93
N VAL A 23 2.45 4.18 9.10
CA VAL A 23 2.55 5.59 9.53
C VAL A 23 1.47 5.93 10.57
N GLY A 24 0.25 5.41 10.41
CA GLY A 24 -0.83 5.64 11.37
C GLY A 24 -0.55 4.97 12.71
N VAL A 25 0.05 3.78 12.71
CA VAL A 25 0.52 3.07 13.92
C VAL A 25 1.59 3.87 14.66
N LEU A 26 2.62 4.34 13.97
CA LEU A 26 3.64 5.23 14.58
C LEU A 26 2.99 6.51 15.13
N SER A 27 2.05 7.09 14.40
CA SER A 27 1.31 8.27 14.86
C SER A 27 0.46 8.00 16.11
N ALA A 28 -0.14 6.81 16.22
CA ALA A 28 -0.89 6.39 17.41
C ALA A 28 0.04 6.20 18.61
N ALA A 29 1.20 5.57 18.42
CA ALA A 29 2.22 5.44 19.46
C ALA A 29 2.75 6.80 19.93
N LEU A 30 3.00 7.73 19.00
CA LEU A 30 3.43 9.10 19.32
C LEU A 30 2.39 9.81 20.18
N LYS A 31 1.11 9.76 19.80
CA LYS A 31 0.00 10.38 20.56
C LYS A 31 -0.15 9.83 21.97
N LYS A 32 0.21 8.55 22.18
CA LYS A 32 0.19 7.90 23.50
C LYS A 32 1.50 8.10 24.29
N GLY A 33 2.48 8.83 23.75
CA GLY A 33 3.78 9.04 24.39
C GLY A 33 4.62 7.76 24.50
N LYS A 34 4.44 6.81 23.57
CA LYS A 34 5.09 5.49 23.55
C LYS A 34 5.98 5.26 22.33
N LEU A 35 6.14 6.27 21.48
CA LEU A 35 7.08 6.23 20.37
C LEU A 35 8.45 6.72 20.86
N ASP A 36 9.48 5.92 20.63
CA ASP A 36 10.86 6.27 20.93
C ASP A 36 11.47 7.23 19.88
N ALA A 37 12.71 7.65 20.11
CA ALA A 37 13.38 8.60 19.22
C ALA A 37 13.58 8.03 17.80
N ALA A 38 13.94 6.75 17.69
CA ALA A 38 14.13 6.07 16.39
C ALA A 38 12.81 5.96 15.61
N GLY A 39 11.72 5.59 16.29
CA GLY A 39 10.38 5.57 15.71
C GLY A 39 9.90 6.96 15.30
N TYR A 40 10.23 8.01 16.06
CA TYR A 40 9.91 9.39 15.70
C TYR A 40 10.68 9.85 14.45
N GLU A 41 11.99 9.57 14.39
CA GLU A 41 12.80 9.84 13.20
C GLU A 41 12.24 9.12 11.96
N GLN A 42 11.84 7.85 12.13
CA GLN A 42 11.20 7.06 11.07
C GLN A 42 9.87 7.67 10.61
N LEU A 43 9.03 8.15 11.53
CA LEU A 43 7.78 8.84 11.21
C LEU A 43 8.05 10.10 10.38
N ILE A 44 9.00 10.94 10.81
CA ILE A 44 9.36 12.18 10.10
C ILE A 44 9.94 11.85 8.73
N ARG A 45 10.90 10.91 8.64
CA ARG A 45 11.51 10.48 7.37
C ARG A 45 10.46 10.02 6.37
N THR A 46 9.52 9.18 6.80
CA THR A 46 8.51 8.60 5.92
C THR A 46 7.50 9.65 5.42
N THR A 47 7.02 10.51 6.34
CA THR A 47 5.97 11.49 6.06
C THR A 47 6.46 12.70 5.26
N THR A 48 7.75 13.04 5.37
CA THR A 48 8.37 14.17 4.64
C THR A 48 8.98 13.77 3.29
N ARG A 49 9.04 12.47 2.98
CA ARG A 49 9.59 11.97 1.72
C ARG A 49 8.60 12.18 0.56
N LEU A 50 8.93 13.08 -0.37
CA LEU A 50 8.10 13.32 -1.57
C LEU A 50 8.13 12.16 -2.56
N ASN A 51 6.97 11.81 -3.15
CA ASN A 51 6.81 10.79 -4.19
C ASN A 51 7.38 11.23 -5.57
N LYS A 52 8.67 11.58 -5.60
CA LYS A 52 9.42 11.97 -6.80
C LYS A 52 9.41 10.93 -7.95
N PRO A 53 9.25 9.60 -7.71
CA PRO A 53 9.17 8.62 -8.80
C PRO A 53 7.97 8.82 -9.75
N GLY A 54 6.88 9.43 -9.26
CA GLY A 54 5.60 9.48 -9.96
C GLY A 54 5.65 9.93 -11.43
N PRO A 55 6.26 11.08 -11.75
CA PRO A 55 6.38 11.54 -13.13
C PRO A 55 7.10 10.56 -14.05
N GLN A 56 8.22 9.98 -13.62
CA GLN A 56 9.00 9.04 -14.44
C GLN A 56 8.25 7.73 -14.65
N LEU A 57 7.56 7.24 -13.61
CA LEU A 57 6.69 6.07 -13.70
C LEU A 57 5.52 6.31 -14.67
N ALA A 58 4.92 7.50 -14.64
CA ALA A 58 3.81 7.85 -15.53
C ALA A 58 4.19 7.88 -17.01
N ASP A 59 5.47 8.10 -17.32
CA ASP A 59 5.98 8.11 -18.70
C ASP A 59 6.29 6.70 -19.24
N LEU A 60 6.38 5.68 -18.38
CA LEU A 60 6.60 4.29 -18.80
C LEU A 60 5.36 3.71 -19.50
N ALA A 61 5.59 3.02 -20.61
CA ALA A 61 4.52 2.41 -21.40
C ALA A 61 3.83 1.26 -20.65
N GLY A 62 4.61 0.38 -20.01
CA GLY A 62 4.09 -0.76 -19.24
C GLY A 62 3.57 -0.41 -17.84
N VAL A 63 3.46 0.89 -17.48
CA VAL A 63 2.75 1.33 -16.28
C VAL A 63 1.34 1.72 -16.68
N HIS A 64 0.37 0.96 -16.18
CA HIS A 64 -1.03 1.07 -16.55
C HIS A 64 -1.79 1.99 -15.59
N ALA A 65 -1.58 1.83 -14.28
CA ALA A 65 -2.21 2.68 -13.26
C ALA A 65 -1.23 3.13 -12.16
N ILE A 66 -1.47 4.33 -11.63
CA ILE A 66 -0.74 4.86 -10.47
C ILE A 66 -1.75 5.57 -9.55
N THR A 67 -1.65 5.31 -8.25
CA THR A 67 -2.31 6.09 -7.19
C THR A 67 -1.34 6.26 -6.02
N ASP A 68 -1.67 7.08 -5.04
CA ASP A 68 -0.94 7.19 -3.77
C ASP A 68 -1.75 6.62 -2.60
N VAL A 69 -1.11 5.80 -1.76
CA VAL A 69 -1.76 5.23 -0.58
C VAL A 69 -1.80 6.29 0.50
N THR A 70 -3.00 6.74 0.85
CA THR A 70 -3.21 7.83 1.82
C THR A 70 -4.15 7.46 2.97
N GLY A 71 -5.11 8.31 3.31
CA GLY A 71 -5.96 8.20 4.51
C GLY A 71 -6.85 6.96 4.55
N PHE A 72 -7.15 6.35 3.41
CA PHE A 72 -7.94 5.10 3.32
C PHE A 72 -7.12 3.82 3.52
N GLY A 73 -5.81 3.95 3.70
CA GLY A 73 -4.91 2.80 3.83
C GLY A 73 -4.75 2.00 2.53
N LEU A 74 -3.90 0.98 2.57
CA LEU A 74 -3.58 0.17 1.39
C LEU A 74 -4.83 -0.52 0.84
N ALA A 75 -5.66 -1.11 1.72
CA ALA A 75 -6.84 -1.85 1.28
C ALA A 75 -7.84 -0.96 0.53
N GLY A 76 -8.12 0.25 1.04
CA GLY A 76 -9.04 1.18 0.39
C GLY A 76 -8.55 1.59 -1.01
N HIS A 77 -7.29 2.02 -1.11
CA HIS A 77 -6.72 2.46 -2.39
C HIS A 77 -6.57 1.33 -3.41
N THR A 78 -6.21 0.12 -2.96
CA THR A 78 -6.13 -1.06 -3.83
C THR A 78 -7.52 -1.47 -4.33
N LEU A 79 -8.54 -1.38 -3.47
CA LEU A 79 -9.91 -1.67 -3.84
C LEU A 79 -10.48 -0.63 -4.81
N GLU A 80 -10.19 0.65 -4.64
CA GLU A 80 -10.56 1.70 -5.60
C GLU A 80 -9.93 1.45 -6.98
N LEU A 81 -8.65 1.08 -7.02
CA LEU A 81 -7.96 0.69 -8.26
C LEU A 81 -8.66 -0.50 -8.92
N ALA A 82 -8.91 -1.57 -8.17
CA ALA A 82 -9.56 -2.78 -8.65
C ALA A 82 -10.98 -2.49 -9.19
N ARG A 83 -11.77 -1.69 -8.47
CA ARG A 83 -13.12 -1.27 -8.90
C ARG A 83 -13.10 -0.41 -10.15
N GLY A 84 -12.18 0.56 -10.23
CA GLY A 84 -12.04 1.43 -11.38
C GLY A 84 -11.75 0.65 -12.66
N ALA A 85 -10.94 -0.40 -12.55
CA ALA A 85 -10.59 -1.28 -13.68
C ALA A 85 -11.60 -2.42 -13.93
N GLY A 86 -12.57 -2.65 -13.02
CA GLY A 86 -13.45 -3.82 -13.10
C GLY A 86 -12.73 -5.15 -12.87
N LEU A 87 -11.65 -5.15 -12.10
CA LEU A 87 -10.76 -6.29 -11.85
C LEU A 87 -10.69 -6.65 -10.37
N LYS A 88 -10.02 -7.75 -10.05
CA LYS A 88 -9.71 -8.14 -8.67
C LYS A 88 -8.23 -7.97 -8.38
N ALA A 89 -7.90 -7.32 -7.27
CA ALA A 89 -6.54 -7.26 -6.76
C ALA A 89 -6.27 -8.43 -5.79
N VAL A 90 -5.09 -9.01 -5.87
CA VAL A 90 -4.58 -10.02 -4.94
C VAL A 90 -3.29 -9.49 -4.32
N VAL A 91 -3.30 -9.24 -3.03
CA VAL A 91 -2.14 -8.80 -2.24
C VAL A 91 -1.58 -9.97 -1.43
N GLU A 92 -0.27 -10.15 -1.48
CA GLU A 92 0.48 -11.14 -0.70
C GLU A 92 1.02 -10.49 0.56
N TRP A 93 0.47 -10.88 1.71
CA TRP A 93 0.81 -10.31 3.02
C TRP A 93 2.31 -10.39 3.33
N SER A 94 2.93 -11.55 3.07
CA SER A 94 4.36 -11.78 3.32
C SER A 94 5.29 -10.85 2.54
N ARG A 95 4.80 -10.22 1.46
CA ARG A 95 5.56 -9.27 0.63
C ARG A 95 5.33 -7.81 1.00
N LEU A 96 4.41 -7.51 1.92
CA LEU A 96 4.12 -6.13 2.28
C LEU A 96 5.30 -5.51 3.03
N PRO A 97 5.90 -4.43 2.51
CA PRO A 97 6.92 -3.70 3.26
C PRO A 97 6.22 -3.02 4.45
N LEU A 98 6.67 -3.33 5.66
CA LEU A 98 6.19 -2.72 6.90
C LEU A 98 7.32 -1.91 7.52
N LEU A 99 6.97 -0.75 8.08
CA LEU A 99 7.90 0.06 8.85
C LEU A 99 8.40 -0.77 10.07
N PRO A 100 9.70 -0.70 10.41
CA PRO A 100 10.24 -1.40 11.57
C PRO A 100 9.40 -1.18 12.84
N GLY A 101 9.06 -2.28 13.52
CA GLY A 101 8.33 -2.29 14.79
C GLY A 101 6.81 -2.14 14.70
N VAL A 102 6.24 -1.74 13.57
CA VAL A 102 4.80 -1.39 13.50
C VAL A 102 3.87 -2.58 13.69
N ALA A 103 4.27 -3.79 13.30
CA ALA A 103 3.46 -4.98 13.55
C ALA A 103 3.31 -5.29 15.05
N SER A 104 4.40 -5.15 15.82
CA SER A 104 4.36 -5.31 17.29
C SER A 104 3.52 -4.20 17.93
N MET A 105 3.73 -2.95 17.51
CA MET A 105 2.95 -1.83 18.04
C MET A 105 1.45 -1.98 17.73
N ALA A 106 1.10 -2.46 16.54
CA ALA A 106 -0.29 -2.75 16.20
C ALA A 106 -0.87 -3.84 17.11
N ALA A 107 -0.10 -4.90 17.40
CA ALA A 107 -0.50 -5.97 18.31
C ALA A 107 -0.71 -5.45 19.75
N ASP A 108 0.08 -4.46 20.18
CA ASP A 108 -0.07 -3.77 21.46
C ASP A 108 -1.23 -2.73 21.46
N GLY A 109 -2.00 -2.65 20.38
CA GLY A 109 -3.17 -1.77 20.28
C GLY A 109 -2.84 -0.32 19.94
N PHE A 110 -1.67 -0.04 19.36
CA PHE A 110 -1.35 1.26 18.73
C PHE A 110 -1.98 1.35 17.34
N VAL A 111 -3.31 1.28 17.28
CA VAL A 111 -4.09 1.41 16.04
C VAL A 111 -4.89 2.70 16.08
N THR A 112 -5.00 3.40 14.94
CA THR A 112 -5.79 4.63 14.87
C THR A 112 -7.29 4.32 14.83
N GLY A 113 -8.13 5.23 15.35
CA GLY A 113 -9.57 5.12 15.15
C GLY A 113 -10.00 5.23 13.68
N ALA A 114 -9.15 5.78 12.80
CA ALA A 114 -9.41 5.81 11.36
C ALA A 114 -9.30 4.43 10.73
N SER A 115 -8.40 3.55 11.19
CA SER A 115 -8.29 2.17 10.69
C SER A 115 -9.61 1.41 10.84
N GLY A 116 -10.28 1.56 12.00
CA GLY A 116 -11.61 0.97 12.23
C GLY A 116 -12.69 1.55 11.32
N ARG A 117 -12.70 2.88 11.09
CA ARG A 117 -13.65 3.53 10.16
C ARG A 117 -13.42 3.13 8.72
N ASN A 118 -12.16 3.07 8.28
CA ASN A 118 -11.77 2.60 6.97
C ASN A 118 -12.28 1.17 6.76
N TRP A 119 -12.00 0.26 7.70
CA TRP A 119 -12.47 -1.12 7.61
C TRP A 119 -14.00 -1.22 7.60
N ALA A 120 -14.71 -0.44 8.41
CA ALA A 120 -16.17 -0.40 8.38
C ALA A 120 -16.72 0.09 7.03
N GLY A 121 -16.00 0.96 6.33
CA GLY A 121 -16.42 1.54 5.05
C GLY A 121 -16.29 0.61 3.84
N TYR A 122 -15.27 -0.26 3.82
CA TYR A 122 -14.98 -1.10 2.64
C TYR A 122 -14.64 -2.56 2.95
N GLY A 123 -14.55 -2.96 4.22
CA GLY A 123 -14.08 -4.29 4.61
C GLY A 123 -14.96 -5.44 4.13
N ALA A 124 -16.22 -5.17 3.79
CA ALA A 124 -17.13 -6.16 3.19
C ALA A 124 -16.67 -6.63 1.80
N ASP A 125 -15.88 -5.82 1.10
CA ASP A 125 -15.35 -6.11 -0.24
C ASP A 125 -13.90 -6.65 -0.21
N VAL A 126 -13.37 -6.89 1.00
CA VAL A 126 -12.02 -7.38 1.23
C VAL A 126 -12.09 -8.80 1.78
N THR A 127 -11.56 -9.76 1.03
CA THR A 127 -11.40 -11.13 1.48
C THR A 127 -10.02 -11.30 2.12
N LEU A 128 -9.99 -11.65 3.41
CA LEU A 128 -8.76 -12.01 4.12
C LEU A 128 -8.63 -13.54 4.18
N ALA A 129 -7.51 -14.08 3.71
CA ALA A 129 -7.23 -15.50 3.83
C ALA A 129 -7.12 -15.95 5.30
N ALA A 130 -7.45 -17.22 5.55
CA ALA A 130 -7.18 -17.83 6.85
C ALA A 130 -5.66 -17.85 7.12
N GLY A 131 -5.28 -17.69 8.40
CA GLY A 131 -3.88 -17.75 8.83
C GLY A 131 -3.08 -16.45 8.68
N LEU A 132 -3.69 -15.35 8.21
CA LEU A 132 -3.08 -14.03 8.30
C LEU A 132 -2.86 -13.62 9.78
N PRO A 133 -1.82 -12.82 10.08
CA PRO A 133 -1.60 -12.38 11.45
C PRO A 133 -2.77 -11.50 11.92
N PRO A 134 -3.07 -11.48 13.24
CA PRO A 134 -4.20 -10.74 13.79
C PRO A 134 -4.21 -9.24 13.43
N VAL A 135 -3.02 -8.65 13.25
CA VAL A 135 -2.83 -7.24 12.90
C VAL A 135 -3.04 -6.92 11.41
N ALA A 136 -3.24 -7.94 10.56
CA ALA A 136 -3.29 -7.74 9.11
C ALA A 136 -4.37 -6.75 8.70
N ARG A 137 -5.59 -6.94 9.23
CA ARG A 137 -6.71 -6.04 9.00
C ARG A 137 -6.37 -4.59 9.35
N ASP A 138 -5.81 -4.39 10.54
CA ASP A 138 -5.56 -3.05 11.07
C ASP A 138 -4.44 -2.34 10.31
N LEU A 139 -3.40 -3.07 9.87
CA LEU A 139 -2.31 -2.52 9.04
C LEU A 139 -2.74 -2.24 7.60
N LEU A 140 -3.59 -3.09 7.01
CA LEU A 140 -4.17 -2.86 5.68
C LEU A 140 -5.07 -1.62 5.64
N ALA A 141 -5.77 -1.35 6.74
CA ALA A 141 -6.66 -0.19 6.90
C ALA A 141 -5.99 1.02 7.54
N ASP A 142 -4.72 0.92 7.94
CA ASP A 142 -3.99 2.00 8.61
C ASP A 142 -3.86 3.22 7.68
N PRO A 143 -4.28 4.42 8.11
CA PRO A 143 -4.13 5.63 7.30
C PRO A 143 -2.64 5.97 7.10
N GLN A 144 -2.24 6.18 5.84
CA GLN A 144 -0.86 6.52 5.49
C GLN A 144 -0.72 8.01 5.19
N THR A 145 -0.37 8.83 6.19
CA THR A 145 -0.06 10.24 5.95
C THR A 145 1.16 10.34 5.02
N SER A 146 1.01 10.93 3.83
CA SER A 146 2.07 11.01 2.83
C SER A 146 2.65 9.62 2.48
N GLY A 147 1.77 8.63 2.29
CA GLY A 147 2.18 7.27 1.93
C GLY A 147 2.80 7.15 0.54
N GLY A 148 3.15 5.92 0.18
CA GLY A 148 3.84 5.62 -1.07
C GLY A 148 2.91 5.60 -2.28
N LEU A 149 3.51 5.61 -3.47
CA LEU A 149 2.79 5.29 -4.70
C LEU A 149 2.44 3.80 -4.72
N LEU A 150 1.23 3.47 -5.19
CA LEU A 150 0.79 2.15 -5.59
C LEU A 150 0.74 2.14 -7.13
N VAL A 151 1.45 1.20 -7.74
CA VAL A 151 1.65 1.13 -9.19
C VAL A 151 1.13 -0.22 -9.69
N SER A 152 0.35 -0.19 -10.76
CA SER A 152 -0.05 -1.35 -11.56
C SER A 152 0.74 -1.33 -12.87
N CYS A 153 1.46 -2.40 -13.17
CA CYS A 153 2.29 -2.48 -14.38
C CYS A 153 2.37 -3.90 -14.93
N GLY A 154 2.60 -4.02 -16.24
CA GLY A 154 2.88 -5.30 -16.90
C GLY A 154 4.11 -5.99 -16.29
N ALA A 155 4.14 -7.32 -16.38
CA ALA A 155 5.20 -8.14 -15.79
C ALA A 155 6.60 -7.77 -16.32
N GLU A 156 6.68 -7.38 -17.59
CA GLU A 156 7.90 -6.93 -18.27
C GLU A 156 8.42 -5.56 -17.79
N ALA A 157 7.57 -4.75 -17.16
CA ALA A 157 7.92 -3.42 -16.67
C ALA A 157 8.35 -3.40 -15.19
N VAL A 158 8.18 -4.51 -14.46
CA VAL A 158 8.44 -4.60 -13.01
C VAL A 158 9.85 -4.16 -12.64
N ASP A 159 10.87 -4.70 -13.32
CA ASP A 159 12.27 -4.37 -13.02
C ASP A 159 12.59 -2.90 -13.28
N GLN A 160 12.01 -2.33 -14.34
CA GLN A 160 12.17 -0.91 -14.66
C GLN A 160 11.51 -0.03 -13.60
N VAL A 161 10.29 -0.38 -13.16
CA VAL A 161 9.56 0.34 -12.11
C VAL A 161 10.33 0.31 -10.79
N LEU A 162 10.78 -0.87 -10.35
CA LEU A 162 11.59 -1.00 -9.14
C LEU A 162 12.94 -0.28 -9.26
N GLY A 163 13.55 -0.30 -10.45
CA GLY A 163 14.76 0.46 -10.75
C GLY A 163 14.57 1.97 -10.57
N ILE A 164 13.45 2.52 -11.00
CA ILE A 164 13.11 3.94 -10.80
C ILE A 164 12.94 4.27 -9.31
N PHE A 165 12.24 3.42 -8.56
CA PHE A 165 12.11 3.60 -7.11
C PHE A 165 13.48 3.62 -6.43
N ARG A 166 14.32 2.62 -6.67
CA ARG A 166 15.68 2.51 -6.10
C ARG A 166 16.58 3.68 -6.48
N ALA A 167 16.57 4.10 -7.75
CA ALA A 167 17.36 5.25 -8.21
C ALA A 167 16.96 6.57 -7.52
N GLN A 168 15.76 6.64 -6.93
CA GLN A 168 15.26 7.78 -6.18
C GLN A 168 15.23 7.50 -4.65
N GLY A 169 15.94 6.44 -4.23
CA GLY A 169 16.20 6.01 -2.85
C GLY A 169 15.07 5.21 -2.19
N PHE A 170 14.04 4.79 -2.93
CA PHE A 170 12.90 4.05 -2.40
C PHE A 170 13.22 2.55 -2.40
N ASP A 171 14.23 2.17 -1.63
CA ASP A 171 14.77 0.80 -1.63
C ASP A 171 13.80 -0.23 -1.05
N GLU A 172 12.84 0.23 -0.26
CA GLU A 172 11.77 -0.57 0.34
C GLU A 172 10.61 -0.83 -0.64
N ALA A 173 10.67 -0.30 -1.87
CA ALA A 173 9.65 -0.55 -2.87
C ALA A 173 9.63 -2.03 -3.26
N ALA A 174 8.44 -2.64 -3.25
CA ALA A 174 8.28 -4.08 -3.43
C ALA A 174 7.08 -4.42 -4.29
N VAL A 175 7.17 -5.55 -5.01
CA VAL A 175 6.01 -6.21 -5.62
C VAL A 175 5.21 -6.84 -4.48
N ILE A 176 3.98 -6.38 -4.29
CA ILE A 176 3.11 -6.79 -3.18
C ILE A 176 1.99 -7.72 -3.64
N GLY A 177 1.87 -8.00 -4.93
CA GLY A 177 0.78 -8.80 -5.45
C GLY A 177 0.55 -8.57 -6.95
N ARG A 178 -0.70 -8.78 -7.38
CA ARG A 178 -1.10 -8.71 -8.79
C ARG A 178 -2.56 -8.34 -8.97
N VAL A 179 -2.94 -8.05 -10.20
CA VAL A 179 -4.32 -7.83 -10.64
C VAL A 179 -4.76 -9.00 -11.52
N GLU A 180 -5.98 -9.48 -11.32
CA GLU A 180 -6.55 -10.64 -12.01
C GLU A 180 -7.93 -10.30 -12.59
N ALA A 181 -8.30 -10.99 -13.67
CA ALA A 181 -9.66 -10.98 -14.17
C ALA A 181 -10.60 -11.66 -13.15
N ALA A 182 -11.77 -11.06 -12.91
CA ALA A 182 -12.77 -11.62 -12.01
C ALA A 182 -14.19 -11.25 -12.45
N ALA A 183 -15.17 -12.05 -12.03
CA ALA A 183 -16.59 -11.77 -12.30
C ALA A 183 -17.11 -10.52 -11.57
N ALA A 184 -16.48 -10.15 -10.46
CA ALA A 184 -16.77 -8.94 -9.71
C ALA A 184 -15.46 -8.34 -9.17
N PRO A 185 -15.35 -7.00 -9.12
CA PRO A 185 -14.16 -6.36 -8.59
C PRO A 185 -14.06 -6.55 -7.07
N GLY A 186 -12.84 -6.56 -6.56
CA GLY A 186 -12.61 -6.74 -5.13
C GLY A 186 -11.12 -6.83 -4.76
N LEU A 187 -10.86 -7.02 -3.47
CA LEU A 187 -9.53 -7.24 -2.94
C LEU A 187 -9.48 -8.58 -2.21
N ALA A 188 -8.50 -9.42 -2.54
CA ALA A 188 -8.12 -10.56 -1.71
C ALA A 188 -6.72 -10.34 -1.13
N VAL A 189 -6.56 -10.64 0.15
CA VAL A 189 -5.25 -10.68 0.81
C VAL A 189 -4.95 -12.12 1.19
N VAL A 190 -3.87 -12.65 0.65
CA VAL A 190 -3.39 -14.01 0.89
C VAL A 190 -2.13 -13.97 1.75
N ALA A 191 -1.77 -15.08 2.41
CA ALA A 191 -0.56 -15.14 3.23
C ALA A 191 0.72 -14.89 2.40
N GLY A 192 0.75 -15.43 1.17
CA GLY A 192 1.94 -15.50 0.32
C GLY A 192 2.87 -16.65 0.68
#